data_AF-V9LGV6-F1
#
_entry.id   AF-V9LGV6-F1
#
_cell.length_a   1.000
_cell.length_b   1.000
_cell.length_c   1.000
_cell.angle_alpha   90.00
_cell.angle_beta   90.00
_cell.angle_gamma   90.00
#
_symmetry.space_group_name_H-M   'P 1'
#
loop_
_entity.id
_entity.type
_entity.pdbx_description
1 polymer ?
#
loop_
_entity_poly.entity_id
_entity_poly.type
_entity_poly.pdbx_seq_one_letter_code
_entity_poly.pdbx_strand_id
1 'polypeptide(L)'
;EVVEEVEVVEERDADLSAVLCEFDAVIEDFSSPRNNRHFRYDEHLRCLKRRSSTSISDSSFSDSETKLGDTKELEDFIADLDRTLESM
;
A
#
# COMPACT_ATOMS: atom_id res chain seq x y z
N GLU A 1 35.66 -29.92 -13.79
CA GLU A 1 34.49 -29.51 -14.58
C GLU A 1 33.19 -30.15 -14.11
N VAL A 2 33.03 -31.48 -14.11
CA VAL A 2 31.72 -32.09 -13.72
C VAL A 2 31.34 -31.89 -12.25
N VAL A 3 32.31 -31.70 -11.36
CA VAL A 3 32.07 -31.59 -9.90
C VAL A 3 31.51 -30.22 -9.49
N GLU A 4 31.83 -29.17 -10.26
CA GLU A 4 31.44 -27.79 -9.97
C GLU A 4 29.99 -27.51 -10.42
N GLU A 5 29.53 -28.17 -11.48
CA GLU A 5 28.13 -28.06 -11.92
C GLU A 5 27.15 -28.78 -10.99
N VAL A 6 27.57 -29.85 -10.30
CA VAL A 6 26.70 -30.60 -9.36
C VAL A 6 26.48 -29.82 -8.06
N GLU A 7 27.49 -29.10 -7.57
CA GLU A 7 27.38 -28.28 -6.33
C GLU A 7 26.53 -27.02 -6.56
N VAL A 8 26.66 -26.38 -7.72
CA VAL A 8 25.87 -25.19 -8.09
C VAL A 8 24.40 -25.52 -8.40
N VAL A 9 24.10 -26.78 -8.76
CA VAL A 9 22.71 -27.23 -8.96
C VAL A 9 22.00 -27.43 -7.62
N GLU A 10 22.65 -28.03 -6.63
CA GLU A 10 22.09 -28.24 -5.29
C GLU A 10 21.84 -26.91 -4.55
N GLU A 11 22.75 -25.91 -4.67
CA GLU A 11 22.49 -24.57 -4.12
C GLU A 11 21.28 -23.90 -4.78
N ARG A 12 21.15 -24.00 -6.10
CA ARG A 12 20.01 -23.40 -6.81
C ARG A 12 18.69 -24.07 -6.48
N ASP A 13 18.69 -25.38 -6.27
CA ASP A 13 17.51 -26.12 -5.82
C ASP A 13 17.16 -25.76 -4.37
N ALA A 14 18.15 -25.55 -3.50
CA ALA A 14 17.95 -25.08 -2.13
C ALA A 14 17.38 -23.64 -2.10
N ASP A 15 17.96 -22.73 -2.88
CA ASP A 15 17.48 -21.34 -3.00
C ASP A 15 16.06 -21.28 -3.56
N LEU A 16 15.78 -22.06 -4.61
CA LEU A 16 14.42 -22.18 -5.16
C LEU A 16 13.45 -22.74 -4.12
N SER A 17 13.85 -23.77 -3.36
CA SER A 17 13.02 -24.35 -2.31
C SER A 17 12.72 -23.36 -1.18
N ALA A 18 13.69 -22.52 -0.82
CA ALA A 18 13.51 -21.48 0.18
C ALA A 18 12.50 -20.42 -0.28
N VAL A 19 12.58 -19.98 -1.55
CA VAL A 19 11.63 -19.04 -2.15
C VAL A 19 10.23 -19.65 -2.27
N LEU A 20 10.11 -20.92 -2.65
CA LEU A 20 8.82 -21.61 -2.71
C LEU A 20 8.19 -21.77 -1.33
N CYS A 21 9.00 -22.05 -0.30
CA CYS A 21 8.54 -22.11 1.09
C CYS A 21 8.04 -20.75 1.59
N GLU A 22 8.74 -19.66 1.26
CA GLU A 22 8.26 -18.29 1.55
C GLU A 22 6.92 -18.02 0.85
N PHE A 23 6.79 -18.42 -0.42
CA PHE A 23 5.55 -18.24 -1.18
C PHE A 23 4.38 -19.00 -0.55
N ASP A 24 4.59 -20.26 -0.15
CA ASP A 24 3.56 -21.07 0.50
C ASP A 24 3.10 -20.45 1.82
N ALA A 25 4.03 -19.93 2.63
CA ALA A 25 3.70 -19.22 3.86
C ALA A 25 2.85 -17.97 3.61
N VAL A 26 3.12 -17.23 2.54
CA VAL A 26 2.34 -16.05 2.14
C VAL A 26 0.94 -16.46 1.68
N ILE A 27 0.81 -17.51 0.87
CA ILE A 27 -0.49 -18.02 0.40
C ILE A 27 -1.34 -18.54 1.57
N GLU A 28 -0.71 -19.21 2.54
CA GLU A 28 -1.37 -19.65 3.77
C GLU A 28 -1.89 -18.45 4.58
N ASP A 29 -1.13 -17.36 4.67
CA ASP A 29 -1.55 -16.13 5.35
C ASP A 29 -2.77 -15.48 4.68
N PHE A 30 -2.80 -15.43 3.35
CA PHE A 30 -3.96 -14.89 2.61
C PHE A 30 -5.20 -15.79 2.71
N SER A 31 -5.00 -17.10 2.77
CA SER A 31 -6.08 -18.10 2.89
C SER A 31 -6.63 -18.21 4.31
N SER A 32 -5.84 -17.78 5.30
CA SER A 32 -6.24 -17.78 6.70
C SER A 32 -7.38 -16.80 6.98
N PRO A 33 -8.34 -17.17 7.87
CA PRO A 33 -9.38 -16.25 8.32
C PRO A 33 -8.76 -14.95 8.85
N ARG A 34 -9.42 -13.81 8.60
CA ARG A 34 -8.89 -12.45 8.87
C ARG A 34 -8.32 -12.24 10.29
N ASN A 35 -8.76 -13.03 11.28
CA ASN A 35 -8.27 -12.93 12.67
C ASN A 35 -6.92 -13.62 12.91
N ASN A 36 -6.49 -14.52 12.01
CA ASN A 36 -5.29 -15.34 12.11
C ASN A 36 -4.20 -14.91 11.12
N ARG A 37 -4.42 -13.82 10.36
CA ARG A 37 -3.40 -13.32 9.44
C ARG A 37 -2.23 -12.73 10.23
N HIS A 38 -1.02 -13.17 9.90
CA HIS A 38 0.24 -12.74 10.46
C HIS A 38 0.40 -11.22 10.37
N PHE A 39 -0.14 -10.59 9.31
CA PHE A 39 -0.13 -9.14 9.14
C PHE A 39 -1.51 -8.50 9.35
N ARG A 40 -1.63 -7.68 10.40
CA ARG A 40 -2.86 -6.92 10.70
C ARG A 40 -2.85 -5.55 10.03
N TYR A 41 -2.86 -5.53 8.69
CA TYR A 41 -2.84 -4.28 7.90
C TYR A 41 -3.98 -3.31 8.28
N ASP A 42 -5.14 -3.83 8.69
CA ASP A 42 -6.27 -3.04 9.17
C ASP A 42 -5.93 -2.18 10.41
N GLU A 43 -5.01 -2.63 11.27
CA GLU A 43 -4.58 -1.88 12.46
C GLU A 43 -3.66 -0.72 12.08
N HIS A 44 -2.72 -0.96 11.17
CA HIS A 44 -1.83 0.07 10.63
C HIS A 44 -2.62 1.14 9.87
N LEU A 45 -3.64 0.73 9.11
CA LEU A 45 -4.55 1.62 8.40
C LEU A 45 -5.43 2.43 9.36
N ARG A 46 -5.87 1.84 10.48
CA ARG A 46 -6.59 2.56 11.55
C ARG A 46 -5.69 3.58 12.24
N CYS A 47 -4.41 3.29 12.46
CA CYS A 47 -3.45 4.26 12.98
C CYS A 47 -3.25 5.43 12.01
N LEU A 48 -3.16 5.14 10.71
CA LEU A 48 -3.03 6.17 9.67
C LEU A 48 -4.28 7.06 9.60
N LYS A 49 -5.48 6.47 9.70
CA LYS A 49 -6.77 7.18 9.71
C LYS A 49 -7.06 7.95 11.01
N ARG A 50 -6.48 7.56 12.14
CA ARG A 50 -6.71 8.24 13.43
C ARG A 50 -6.07 9.61 13.54
N ARG A 51 -5.14 9.98 12.66
CA ARG A 51 -4.66 11.37 12.56
C ARG A 51 -5.77 12.34 12.14
N SER A 52 -6.93 11.85 11.71
CA SER A 52 -8.05 12.67 11.24
C SER A 52 -9.26 12.68 12.19
N SER A 53 -9.20 12.09 13.39
CA SER A 53 -10.37 12.05 14.27
C SER A 53 -10.00 12.04 15.76
N THR A 54 -9.86 13.26 16.32
CA THR A 54 -9.98 13.63 17.75
C THR A 54 -8.85 13.16 18.69
N SER A 55 -8.15 13.95 19.51
CA SER A 55 -8.01 15.40 19.75
C SER A 55 -6.77 15.56 20.65
N ILE A 56 -5.76 16.36 20.28
CA ILE A 56 -5.01 17.26 21.19
C ILE A 56 -4.52 18.42 20.31
N SER A 57 -5.43 19.34 20.01
CA SER A 57 -5.05 20.68 19.62
C SER A 57 -4.94 21.49 20.91
N ASP A 58 -3.72 21.58 21.44
CA ASP A 58 -3.33 22.66 22.36
C ASP A 58 -2.00 23.30 21.94
N SER A 59 -1.43 22.90 20.80
CA SER A 59 -0.53 23.80 20.09
C SER A 59 -1.40 24.76 19.32
N SER A 60 -1.34 26.04 19.73
CA SER A 60 -1.69 27.21 18.92
C SER A 60 -1.01 27.10 17.55
N PHE A 61 -1.61 26.31 16.65
CA PHE A 61 -1.32 26.37 15.24
C PHE A 61 -2.02 27.64 14.80
N SER A 62 -1.24 28.71 14.75
CA SER A 62 -1.66 30.02 14.27
C SER A 62 -2.61 29.86 13.10
N ASP A 63 -3.71 30.59 13.20
CA ASP A 63 -4.81 30.80 12.27
C ASP A 63 -4.33 31.25 10.88
N SER A 64 -3.55 30.40 10.23
CA SER A 64 -3.41 30.43 8.79
C SER A 64 -4.66 29.73 8.29
N GLU A 65 -5.77 30.48 8.19
CA GLU A 65 -6.84 30.18 7.25
C GLU A 65 -6.17 29.85 5.92
N THR A 66 -5.89 28.57 5.66
CA THR A 66 -5.89 28.09 4.30
C THR A 66 -7.35 28.15 3.92
N LYS A 67 -7.80 29.36 3.53
CA LYS A 67 -9.01 29.57 2.76
C LYS A 67 -8.97 28.46 1.73
N LEU A 68 -9.86 27.48 1.87
CA LEU A 68 -10.12 26.53 0.81
C LEU A 68 -10.55 27.40 -0.34
N GLY A 69 -9.57 27.75 -1.19
CA GLY A 69 -9.76 28.62 -2.33
C GLY A 69 -10.92 28.06 -3.14
N ASP A 70 -11.70 28.96 -3.70
CA ASP A 70 -12.91 28.62 -4.44
C ASP A 70 -12.64 27.40 -5.34
N THR A 71 -13.43 26.33 -5.20
CA THR A 71 -13.27 25.07 -5.97
C THR A 71 -13.51 25.24 -7.47
N LYS A 72 -13.69 26.48 -7.92
CA LYS A 72 -13.95 26.89 -9.30
C LYS A 72 -12.88 26.40 -10.27
N GLU A 73 -11.61 26.46 -9.88
CA GLU A 73 -10.50 25.98 -10.72
C GLU A 73 -10.60 24.46 -10.97
N LEU A 74 -10.99 23.70 -9.94
CA LEU A 74 -11.19 22.25 -10.05
C LEU A 74 -12.44 21.92 -10.88
N GLU A 75 -13.53 22.67 -10.68
CA GLU A 75 -14.77 22.52 -11.46
C GLU A 75 -14.56 22.79 -12.95
N ASP A 76 -13.80 23.84 -13.28
CA ASP A 76 -13.51 24.19 -14.67
C ASP A 76 -12.60 23.15 -15.34
N PHE A 77 -11.60 22.63 -14.62
CA PHE A 77 -10.76 21.53 -15.12
C PHE A 77 -11.56 20.26 -15.42
N ILE A 78 -12.51 19.90 -14.55
CA ILE A 78 -13.39 18.73 -14.76
C ILE A 78 -14.26 18.95 -15.99
N ALA A 79 -14.85 20.14 -16.15
CA ALA A 79 -15.71 20.45 -17.30
C ALA A 79 -14.94 20.44 -18.64
N ASP A 80 -13.69 20.90 -18.65
CA ASP A 80 -12.84 20.86 -19.85
C ASP A 80 -12.40 19.42 -20.18
N LEU A 81 -12.16 18.59 -19.16
CA LEU A 81 -11.86 17.18 -19.33
C LEU A 81 -13.06 16.41 -19.91
N ASP A 82 -14.25 16.62 -19.36
CA ASP A 82 -15.50 16.01 -19.85
C ASP A 82 -15.74 16.37 -21.32
N ARG A 83 -15.58 17.66 -21.67
CA ARG A 83 -15.70 18.13 -23.07
C ARG A 83 -14.71 17.44 -24.01
N THR A 84 -13.48 17.23 -23.54
CA THR A 84 -12.44 16.56 -24.34
C THR A 84 -12.78 15.09 -24.56
N LEU A 85 -13.29 14.40 -23.53
CA LEU A 85 -13.73 13.00 -23.61
C LEU A 85 -14.98 12.83 -24.48
N GLU A 86 -15.93 13.77 -24.39
CA GLU A 86 -17.12 13.79 -25.25
C GLU A 86 -16.80 14.06 -26.73
N SER A 87 -15.60 14.60 -27.01
CA SER A 87 -15.15 14.91 -28.37
C SER A 87 -14.32 13.79 -29.03
N MET A 88 -14.02 12.70 -28.30
CA MET A 88 -13.35 11.49 -28.82
C MET A 88 -14.36 10.43 -29.26
#